data_AF-A0A1H2H4F2-F1
#
_entry.id   AF-A0A1H2H4F2-F1
#
_cell.length_a   1.000
_cell.length_b   1.000
_cell.length_c   1.000
_cell.angle_alpha   90.00
_cell.angle_beta   90.00
_cell.angle_gamma   90.00
#
_symmetry.space_group_name_H-M   'P 1'
#
loop_
_entity.id
_entity.type
_entity.pdbx_description
1 polymer ?
#
loop_
_entity_poly.entity_id
_entity_poly.type
_entity_poly.pdbx_seq_one_letter_code
_entity_poly.pdbx_strand_id
1 'polypeptide(L)' 'MQRKIQILEKETHNCIAQYLINLRDSSTKQDYFAKAWANAVSEGLVETTNETDYEMKFVFR' A
#
# COMPACT_ATOMS: atom_id res chain seq x y z
N MET A 1 9.30 12.64 7.28
CA MET A 1 7.87 13.05 7.12
C MET A 1 6.99 11.80 7.23
N GLN A 2 5.82 11.85 7.86
CA GLN A 2 4.90 10.71 7.89
C GLN A 2 3.86 10.82 6.78
N ARG A 3 3.56 9.69 6.11
CA ARG A 3 2.48 9.58 5.14
C ARG A 3 1.69 8.29 5.36
N LYS A 4 0.56 8.16 4.69
CA LYS A 4 -0.20 6.90 4.62
C LYS A 4 -0.16 6.36 3.20
N ILE A 5 -0.04 5.04 3.07
CA ILE A 5 -0.33 4.32 1.84
C ILE A 5 -1.68 3.65 2.00
N GLN A 6 -2.51 3.78 0.98
CA GLN A 6 -3.74 3.01 0.80
C GLN A 6 -3.53 1.93 -0.26
N ILE A 7 -4.09 0.75 0.01
CA ILE A 7 -4.29 -0.31 -0.98
C ILE A 7 -5.78 -0.33 -1.30
N LEU A 8 -6.12 -0.14 -2.57
CA LEU A 8 -7.49 -0.03 -3.06
C LEU A 8 -7.74 -1.10 -4.10
N GLU A 9 -8.88 -1.77 -4.05
CA GLU A 9 -9.30 -2.65 -5.15
C GLU A 9 -9.71 -1.78 -6.35
N LYS A 10 -9.17 -2.07 -7.54
CA LYS A 10 -9.38 -1.21 -8.73
C LYS A 10 -10.82 -1.19 -9.20
N GLU A 11 -11.51 -2.33 -9.14
CA GLU A 11 -12.88 -2.43 -9.62
C GLU A 11 -13.84 -1.60 -8.76
N THR A 12 -13.75 -1.75 -7.44
CA THR A 12 -14.69 -1.14 -6.50
C THR A 12 -14.20 0.18 -5.91
N HIS A 13 -12.92 0.50 -6.09
CA HIS A 13 -12.21 1.57 -5.37
C HIS A 13 -12.31 1.43 -3.84
N ASN A 14 -12.60 0.23 -3.35
CA ASN A 14 -12.73 -0.03 -1.92
C ASN A 14 -11.36 -0.05 -1.25
N CYS A 15 -11.26 0.57 -0.08
CA CYS A 15 -10.02 0.62 0.69
C CYS A 15 -9.86 -0.67 1.50
N ILE A 16 -8.92 -1.52 1.07
CA ILE A 16 -8.66 -2.81 1.71
C ILE A 16 -7.73 -2.64 2.91
N ALA A 17 -6.69 -1.82 2.77
CA ALA A 17 -5.69 -1.63 3.81
C ALA A 17 -5.12 -0.21 3.82
N GLN A 18 -4.67 0.22 5.00
CA GLN A 18 -3.97 1.49 5.18
C GLN A 18 -2.76 1.32 6.10
N TYR A 19 -1.59 1.77 5.64
CA TYR A 19 -0.37 1.71 6.45
C TYR A 19 0.24 3.09 6.65
N LEU A 20 0.54 3.41 7.90
CA LEU A 20 1.33 4.58 8.25
C LEU A 20 2.81 4.29 7.96
N ILE A 21 3.43 5.16 7.18
CA ILE A 21 4.83 5.02 6.77
C ILE A 21 5.62 6.28 7.12
N ASN A 22 6.83 6.04 7.59
CA ASN A 22 7.82 7.10 7.81
C ASN A 22 8.64 7.24 6.53
N LEU A 23 8.47 8.36 5.82
CA LEU A 23 9.33 8.72 4.70
C LEU A 23 10.72 9.06 5.23
N ARG A 24 11.71 8.29 4.76
CA ARG A 24 13.15 8.45 4.88
C ARG A 24 13.73 8.89 3.54
N ASP A 25 14.73 9.75 3.58
CA ASP A 25 15.30 10.37 2.37
C ASP A 25 16.01 9.38 1.44
N SER A 26 16.43 8.23 1.97
CA SER A 26 17.13 7.19 1.21
C SER A 26 16.23 6.14 0.54
N SER A 27 14.91 6.15 0.81
CA SER A 27 14.00 5.10 0.32
C SER A 27 13.10 5.63 -0.79
N THR A 28 12.92 4.80 -1.82
CA THR A 28 12.13 5.12 -3.01
C THR A 28 10.63 4.94 -2.75
N LYS A 29 9.81 5.54 -3.61
CA LYS A 29 8.35 5.31 -3.61
C LYS A 29 8.00 3.82 -3.68
N GLN A 30 8.71 3.06 -4.50
CA GLN A 30 8.49 1.62 -4.67
C GLN A 30 8.80 0.83 -3.40
N ASP A 31 9.83 1.21 -2.63
CA ASP A 31 10.15 0.52 -1.37
C ASP A 31 9.01 0.62 -0.36
N TYR A 32 8.35 1.77 -0.29
CA TYR A 32 7.20 1.95 0.60
C TYR A 32 5.99 1.15 0.13
N PHE A 33 5.75 1.08 -1.18
CA PHE A 33 4.64 0.33 -1.76
C PHE A 33 4.84 -1.17 -1.57
N ALA A 34 6.04 -1.68 -1.86
CA ALA A 34 6.39 -3.08 -1.64
C ALA A 34 6.23 -3.46 -0.15
N LYS A 35 6.62 -2.58 0.77
CA LYS A 35 6.42 -2.82 2.21
C LYS A 35 4.94 -2.84 2.60
N ALA A 36 4.13 -1.90 2.10
CA ALA A 36 2.70 -1.88 2.36
C ALA A 36 2.01 -3.14 1.81
N TRP A 37 2.41 -3.57 0.62
CA TRP A 37 1.92 -4.80 -0.02
C TRP A 37 2.28 -6.05 0.78
N ALA A 38 3.55 -6.20 1.16
CA ALA A 38 4.01 -7.33 1.97
C ALA A 38 3.27 -7.44 3.32
N ASN A 39 2.96 -6.31 3.95
CA ASN A 39 2.15 -6.29 5.16
C ASN A 39 0.72 -6.78 4.90
N ALA A 40 0.08 -6.31 3.83
CA ALA A 40 -1.29 -6.72 3.50
C ALA A 40 -1.40 -8.22 3.17
N VAL A 41 -0.39 -8.76 2.47
CA VAL A 41 -0.28 -10.20 2.23
C VAL A 41 -0.10 -10.95 3.56
N SER A 42 0.79 -10.48 4.43
CA SER A 42 1.03 -11.11 5.74
C SER A 42 -0.18 -11.05 6.66
N GLU A 43 -1.04 -10.05 6.51
CA GLU A 43 -2.30 -9.90 7.26
C GLU A 43 -3.46 -10.67 6.61
N GLY A 44 -3.26 -11.28 5.44
CA GLY A 44 -4.29 -12.02 4.71
C GLY A 44 -5.37 -11.13 4.08
N LEU A 45 -5.08 -9.85 3.86
CA LEU A 45 -6.01 -8.88 3.27
C LEU A 45 -6.01 -8.93 1.74
N VAL A 46 -4.89 -9.35 1.14
CA VAL A 46 -4.68 -9.52 -0.30
C VAL A 46 -3.82 -10.76 -0.54
N GLU A 47 -3.81 -11.26 -1.78
CA GLU A 47 -2.96 -12.39 -2.17
C GLU A 47 -1.80 -11.90 -3.04
N THR A 48 -0.67 -12.60 -3.05
CA THR A 48 0.47 -12.18 -3.90
C THR A 48 0.15 -12.24 -5.40
N THR A 49 -0.81 -13.07 -5.79
CA THR A 49 -1.22 -13.34 -7.17
C THR A 49 -2.11 -12.26 -7.77
N ASN A 50 -2.83 -11.50 -6.93
CA ASN A 50 -3.81 -10.51 -7.37
C ASN A 50 -3.32 -9.06 -7.19
N GLU A 51 -2.01 -8.84 -7.11
CA GLU A 51 -1.42 -7.49 -7.00
C GLU A 51 -1.89 -6.54 -8.11
N THR A 52 -2.11 -7.07 -9.32
CA THR A 52 -2.60 -6.29 -10.46
C THR A 52 -4.02 -5.76 -10.27
N ASP A 53 -4.80 -6.32 -9.35
CA ASP A 53 -6.18 -5.95 -9.10
C ASP A 53 -6.28 -4.79 -8.11
N TYR A 54 -5.16 -4.40 -7.50
CA TYR A 54 -5.08 -3.31 -6.53
C TYR A 54 -4.29 -2.10 -7.04
N GLU A 55 -4.69 -0.93 -6.57
CA GLU A 55 -3.98 0.33 -6.71
C GLU A 55 -3.40 0.74 -5.36
N MET A 56 -2.10 1.09 -5.36
CA MET A 56 -1.42 1.65 -4.20
C MET A 56 -1.19 3.16 -4.38
N LYS A 57 -1.69 3.97 -3.44
CA LYS A 57 -1.52 5.42 -3.48
C LYS A 57 -1.14 6.02 -2.14
N PHE A 58 -0.37 7.11 -2.18
CA PHE A 58 -0.16 7.93 -1.00
C PHE A 58 -1.39 8.78 -0.73
N VAL A 59 -1.79 8.84 0.53
CA VAL A 59 -2.82 9.77 0.99
C VAL A 59 -2.14 11.05 1.45
N PHE A 60 -2.51 12.16 0.81
CA PHE A 60 -2.16 13.50 1.23
C PHE A 60 -3.34 14.05 2.02
N ARG A 61 -3.10 14.50 3.25
CA ARG A 61 -4.05 15.30 4.03
C ARG A 61 -3.65 16.75 3.94
#